data_AF-A0A937QKH5-F1
#
_entry.id   AF-A0A937QKH5-F1
#
_cell.length_a   1.000
_cell.length_b   1.000
_cell.length_c   1.000
_cell.angle_alpha   90.00
_cell.angle_beta   90.00
_cell.angle_gamma   90.00
#
_symmetry.space_group_name_H-M   'P 1'
#
loop_
_entity.id
_entity.type
_entity.pdbx_description
1 polymer ?
#
loop_
_entity_poly.entity_id
_entity_poly.type
_entity_poly.pdbx_seq_one_letter_code
_entity_poly.pdbx_strand_id
1 'polypeptide(L)'
;MKQELTIELLCREAGVFAESESGHKESSIFGVTDGKAVGTYLEHKFQAYLCEEYTYEEGSSARGIDFPELGVDMKVTSIKQPQSSCPFKNARQKIFGLGYSLLLFVYEKTDDQETRTARLNILHSVFIETERTADYQITTGILKIIENNGNGDDIVAFMQDRLLPVEEIQASQIADEITANPPNIGYLTISNALQWRLQYRRAIEEAGKVDGIYRIR
;
A
#
# COMPACT_ATOMS: atom_id res chain seq x y z
N MET A 1 -0.31 4.53 -32.09
CA MET A 1 0.17 3.56 -31.08
C MET A 1 0.10 4.26 -29.75
N LYS A 2 -0.44 3.60 -28.72
CA LYS A 2 -0.47 4.14 -27.37
C LYS A 2 0.93 4.06 -26.75
N GLN A 3 1.24 4.96 -25.84
CA GLN A 3 2.52 5.00 -25.15
C GLN A 3 2.60 3.88 -24.09
N GLU A 4 3.75 3.27 -23.86
CA GLU A 4 3.90 2.32 -22.74
C GLU A 4 3.83 3.05 -21.40
N LEU A 5 3.08 2.50 -20.46
CA LEU A 5 2.97 3.05 -19.12
C LEU A 5 4.24 2.75 -18.32
N THR A 6 4.84 3.79 -17.72
CA THR A 6 5.97 3.66 -16.78
C THR A 6 5.53 4.06 -15.38
N ILE A 7 6.32 3.76 -14.35
CA ILE A 7 6.03 4.20 -12.96
C ILE A 7 5.93 5.73 -12.87
N GLU A 8 6.81 6.45 -13.57
CA GLU A 8 6.81 7.92 -13.60
C GLU A 8 5.51 8.47 -14.20
N LEU A 9 5.07 7.88 -15.33
CA LEU A 9 3.81 8.23 -15.98
C LEU A 9 2.63 7.86 -15.09
N LEU A 10 2.61 6.66 -14.51
CA LEU A 10 1.58 6.22 -13.57
C LEU A 10 1.42 7.20 -12.40
N CYS A 11 2.53 7.66 -11.80
CA CYS A 11 2.49 8.65 -10.72
C CYS A 11 1.95 10.00 -11.19
N ARG A 12 2.39 10.48 -12.37
CA ARG A 12 1.89 11.73 -12.97
C ARG A 12 0.38 11.65 -13.23
N GLU A 13 -0.05 10.58 -13.88
CA GLU A 13 -1.44 10.33 -14.24
C GLU A 13 -2.32 10.16 -12.99
N ALA A 14 -1.81 9.52 -11.94
CA ALA A 14 -2.50 9.44 -10.66
C ALA A 14 -2.78 10.81 -10.04
N GLY A 15 -1.85 11.76 -10.18
CA GLY A 15 -2.04 13.15 -9.71
C GLY A 15 -3.10 13.89 -10.51
N VAL A 16 -3.02 13.81 -11.84
CA VAL A 16 -4.01 14.43 -12.75
C VAL A 16 -5.41 13.85 -12.51
N PHE A 17 -5.50 12.52 -12.40
CA PHE A 17 -6.74 11.82 -12.11
C PHE A 17 -7.31 12.21 -10.75
N ALA A 18 -6.48 12.29 -9.70
CA ALA A 18 -6.93 12.68 -8.36
C ALA A 18 -7.57 14.08 -8.32
N GLU A 19 -7.00 15.05 -9.04
CA GLU A 19 -7.55 16.40 -9.15
C GLU A 19 -8.90 16.41 -9.91
N SER A 20 -8.94 15.76 -11.07
CA SER A 20 -10.16 15.64 -11.89
C SER A 20 -11.28 14.94 -11.13
N GLU A 21 -10.99 13.78 -10.54
CA GLU A 21 -11.96 12.98 -9.80
C GLU A 21 -12.48 13.70 -8.56
N SER A 22 -11.61 14.50 -7.93
CA SER A 22 -12.03 15.33 -6.81
C SER A 22 -13.04 16.38 -7.21
N GLY A 23 -13.20 16.74 -8.48
CA GLY A 23 -14.27 17.62 -8.97
C GLY A 23 -15.52 16.88 -9.43
N HIS A 24 -15.46 15.56 -9.60
CA HIS A 24 -16.51 14.76 -10.24
C HIS A 24 -17.67 14.44 -9.30
N LYS A 25 -18.89 14.56 -9.82
CA LYS A 25 -20.12 14.11 -9.14
C LYS A 25 -20.54 12.78 -9.74
N GLU A 26 -20.63 11.76 -8.90
CA GLU A 26 -20.94 10.40 -9.31
C GLU A 26 -22.22 9.88 -8.66
N SER A 27 -23.19 9.47 -9.47
CA SER A 27 -24.45 8.92 -8.98
C SER A 27 -24.32 7.45 -8.56
N SER A 28 -23.45 6.67 -9.18
CA SER A 28 -23.33 5.22 -8.94
C SER A 28 -22.84 4.86 -7.54
N ILE A 29 -22.13 5.77 -6.86
CA ILE A 29 -21.63 5.58 -5.49
C ILE A 29 -22.44 6.38 -4.44
N PHE A 30 -23.53 7.04 -4.82
CA PHE A 30 -24.40 7.73 -3.86
C PHE A 30 -25.03 6.76 -2.85
N GLY A 31 -24.95 7.07 -1.56
CA GLY A 31 -25.45 6.21 -0.48
C GLY A 31 -24.60 4.96 -0.21
N VAL A 32 -23.56 4.69 -1.01
CA VAL A 32 -22.63 3.59 -0.78
C VAL A 32 -21.73 3.90 0.42
N THR A 33 -21.76 3.03 1.41
CA THR A 33 -20.96 3.10 2.65
C THR A 33 -19.86 2.04 2.73
N ASP A 34 -19.94 1.00 1.89
CA ASP A 34 -18.90 -0.02 1.78
C ASP A 34 -17.65 0.54 1.10
N GLY A 35 -16.56 0.64 1.85
CA GLY A 35 -15.28 1.14 1.34
C GLY A 35 -14.70 0.28 0.23
N LYS A 36 -15.02 -1.02 0.19
CA LYS A 36 -14.58 -1.89 -0.91
C LYS A 36 -15.27 -1.51 -2.21
N ALA A 37 -16.59 -1.33 -2.19
CA ALA A 37 -17.35 -0.92 -3.36
C ALA A 37 -16.89 0.44 -3.92
N VAL A 38 -16.61 1.41 -3.04
CA VAL A 38 -16.04 2.71 -3.44
C VAL A 38 -14.63 2.54 -4.01
N GLY A 39 -13.80 1.69 -3.41
CA GLY A 39 -12.46 1.37 -3.90
C GLY A 39 -12.49 0.76 -5.30
N THR A 40 -13.34 -0.25 -5.53
CA THR A 40 -13.52 -0.89 -6.84
C THR A 40 -14.03 0.10 -7.90
N TYR A 41 -14.92 1.02 -7.53
CA TYR A 41 -15.33 2.10 -8.46
C TYR A 41 -14.11 2.91 -8.93
N LEU A 42 -13.30 3.39 -7.99
CA LEU A 42 -12.17 4.27 -8.31
C LEU A 42 -11.08 3.52 -9.10
N GLU A 43 -10.82 2.26 -8.74
CA GLU A 43 -9.87 1.37 -9.43
C GLU A 43 -10.26 1.18 -10.90
N HIS A 44 -11.51 0.76 -11.17
CA HIS A 44 -11.99 0.59 -12.53
C HIS A 44 -11.97 1.90 -13.32
N LYS A 45 -12.31 3.02 -12.68
CA LYS A 45 -12.32 4.33 -13.34
C LYS A 45 -10.91 4.81 -13.70
N PHE A 46 -9.95 4.59 -12.81
CA PHE A 46 -8.55 4.95 -13.07
C PHE A 46 -7.93 4.05 -14.13
N GLN A 47 -8.21 2.74 -14.13
CA GLN A 47 -7.78 1.85 -15.22
C GLN A 47 -8.39 2.27 -16.56
N ALA A 48 -9.70 2.57 -16.60
CA ALA A 48 -10.34 3.07 -17.81
C ALA A 48 -9.67 4.37 -18.33
N TYR A 49 -9.35 5.29 -17.42
CA TYR A 49 -8.61 6.53 -17.74
C TYR A 49 -7.23 6.25 -18.35
N LEU A 50 -6.44 5.35 -17.76
CA LEU A 50 -5.11 5.00 -18.29
C LEU A 50 -5.21 4.25 -19.62
N CYS A 51 -6.19 3.38 -19.78
CA CYS A 51 -6.39 2.59 -20.98
C CYS A 51 -6.75 3.42 -22.21
N GLU A 52 -7.14 4.69 -22.09
CA GLU A 52 -7.36 5.56 -23.25
C GLU A 52 -6.03 5.88 -23.97
N GLU A 53 -4.98 6.20 -23.23
CA GLU A 53 -3.73 6.76 -23.76
C GLU A 53 -2.53 5.82 -23.67
N TYR A 54 -2.57 4.81 -22.79
CA TYR A 54 -1.43 3.95 -22.49
C TYR A 54 -1.66 2.48 -22.84
N THR A 55 -0.54 1.76 -23.03
CA THR A 55 -0.49 0.28 -23.12
C THR A 55 0.21 -0.27 -21.89
N TYR A 56 -0.42 -1.25 -21.22
CA TYR A 56 0.11 -1.96 -20.06
C TYR A 56 -0.68 -3.26 -19.85
N GLU A 57 -0.12 -4.24 -19.15
CA GLU A 57 -0.89 -5.41 -18.68
C GLU A 57 -1.78 -5.00 -17.49
N GLU A 58 -3.11 -5.06 -17.67
CA GLU A 58 -4.05 -4.98 -16.56
C GLU A 58 -3.92 -6.21 -15.65
N GLY A 59 -3.82 -5.97 -14.35
CA GLY A 59 -3.82 -7.01 -13.34
C GLY A 59 -5.08 -7.89 -13.41
N SER A 60 -4.89 -9.20 -13.30
CA SER A 60 -6.01 -10.13 -13.07
C SER A 60 -6.21 -10.35 -11.58
N SER A 61 -7.47 -10.53 -11.15
CA SER A 61 -7.81 -10.88 -9.75
C SER A 61 -7.09 -12.14 -9.25
N ALA A 62 -6.53 -12.96 -10.15
CA ALA A 62 -5.76 -14.16 -9.84
C ALA A 62 -4.31 -13.89 -9.38
N ARG A 63 -3.66 -12.80 -9.84
CA ARG A 63 -2.30 -12.42 -9.41
C ARG A 63 -2.29 -11.46 -8.22
N GLY A 64 -3.37 -10.68 -8.06
CA GLY A 64 -3.59 -9.81 -6.90
C GLY A 64 -2.75 -8.53 -6.87
N ILE A 65 -2.27 -8.07 -8.04
CA ILE A 65 -1.54 -6.81 -8.25
C ILE A 65 -2.14 -6.14 -9.49
N ASP A 66 -2.47 -4.85 -9.39
CA ASP A 66 -3.16 -4.10 -10.45
C ASP A 66 -2.31 -3.78 -11.68
N PHE A 67 -1.00 -3.56 -11.49
CA PHE A 67 -0.03 -3.29 -12.57
C PHE A 67 1.15 -4.28 -12.47
N PRO A 68 1.00 -5.54 -12.93
CA PRO A 68 2.00 -6.58 -12.73
C PRO A 68 3.37 -6.28 -13.35
N GLU A 69 3.41 -5.73 -14.56
CA GLU A 69 4.66 -5.38 -15.27
C GLU A 69 5.43 -4.26 -14.57
N LEU A 70 4.72 -3.38 -13.85
CA LEU A 70 5.32 -2.30 -13.06
C LEU A 70 5.62 -2.73 -11.63
N GLY A 71 5.11 -3.88 -11.18
CA GLY A 71 5.16 -4.29 -9.78
C GLY A 71 4.45 -3.28 -8.87
N VAL A 72 3.32 -2.72 -9.30
CA VAL A 72 2.54 -1.73 -8.53
C VAL A 72 1.14 -2.25 -8.26
N ASP A 73 0.73 -2.19 -7.00
CA ASP A 73 -0.60 -2.54 -6.54
C ASP A 73 -1.33 -1.26 -6.09
N MET A 74 -2.52 -1.03 -6.61
CA MET A 74 -3.33 0.15 -6.29
C MET A 74 -4.12 -0.11 -5.02
N LYS A 75 -4.19 0.90 -4.16
CA LYS A 75 -4.95 0.82 -2.91
C LYS A 75 -5.79 2.06 -2.76
N VAL A 76 -7.09 1.86 -2.55
CA VAL A 76 -8.05 2.94 -2.35
C VAL A 76 -8.67 2.80 -0.98
N THR A 77 -8.63 3.85 -0.17
CA THR A 77 -9.12 3.79 1.20
C THR A 77 -9.70 5.13 1.68
N SER A 78 -10.60 5.07 2.65
CA SER A 78 -11.17 6.27 3.25
C SER A 78 -10.23 6.87 4.28
N ILE A 79 -10.14 8.20 4.34
CA ILE A 79 -9.41 8.91 5.39
C ILE A 79 -9.91 8.59 6.81
N LYS A 80 -11.19 8.22 6.96
CA LYS A 80 -11.77 7.82 8.26
C LYS A 80 -11.14 6.55 8.81
N GLN A 81 -10.70 5.65 7.93
CA GLN A 81 -10.06 4.40 8.29
C GLN A 81 -9.09 3.98 7.18
N PRO A 82 -7.88 4.58 7.11
CA PRO A 82 -6.94 4.42 6.00
C PRO A 82 -6.24 3.06 6.10
N GLN A 83 -6.98 2.01 5.79
CA GLN A 83 -6.54 0.63 5.76
C GLN A 83 -7.18 -0.12 4.60
N SER A 84 -6.57 -1.25 4.23
CA SER A 84 -7.18 -2.22 3.33
C SER A 84 -6.76 -3.63 3.71
N SER A 85 -7.50 -4.63 3.24
CA SER A 85 -7.03 -6.02 3.28
C SER A 85 -5.80 -6.20 2.38
N CYS A 86 -4.93 -7.12 2.76
CA CYS A 86 -3.83 -7.59 1.92
C CYS A 86 -3.73 -9.11 2.03
N PRO A 87 -3.59 -9.84 0.90
CA PRO A 87 -3.34 -11.27 0.92
C PRO A 87 -1.88 -11.52 1.33
N PHE A 88 -1.62 -11.38 2.63
CA PHE A 88 -0.32 -11.62 3.22
C PHE A 88 0.00 -13.12 3.20
N LYS A 89 1.18 -13.47 2.68
CA LYS A 89 1.57 -14.85 2.40
C LYS A 89 2.44 -15.45 3.50
N ASN A 90 3.29 -14.66 4.15
CA ASN A 90 4.19 -15.12 5.21
C ASN A 90 4.78 -13.94 6.01
N ALA A 91 5.26 -14.21 7.22
CA ALA A 91 5.84 -13.20 8.11
C ALA A 91 7.02 -12.42 7.49
N ARG A 92 7.73 -12.99 6.50
CA ARG A 92 8.84 -12.31 5.82
C ARG A 92 8.39 -11.01 5.18
N GLN A 93 7.17 -10.95 4.66
CA GLN A 93 6.63 -9.70 4.08
C GLN A 93 6.51 -8.58 5.11
N LYS A 94 6.35 -8.91 6.40
CA LYS A 94 6.31 -7.91 7.47
C LYS A 94 7.69 -7.33 7.80
N ILE A 95 8.74 -8.10 7.51
CA ILE A 95 10.14 -7.73 7.79
C ILE A 95 10.78 -7.08 6.56
N PHE A 96 10.62 -7.68 5.38
CA PHE A 96 11.32 -7.29 4.16
C PHE A 96 10.45 -6.51 3.16
N GLY A 97 9.14 -6.44 3.38
CA GLY A 97 8.19 -5.76 2.50
C GLY A 97 7.39 -6.71 1.62
N LEU A 98 6.40 -6.15 0.91
CA LEU A 98 5.41 -6.90 0.15
C LEU A 98 5.97 -7.55 -1.11
N GLY A 99 7.09 -7.02 -1.62
CA GLY A 99 7.71 -7.42 -2.89
C GLY A 99 7.17 -6.67 -4.12
N TYR A 100 6.35 -5.65 -3.90
CA TYR A 100 5.81 -4.74 -4.90
C TYR A 100 5.58 -3.36 -4.28
N SER A 101 5.47 -2.33 -5.11
CA SER A 101 5.17 -0.95 -4.74
C SER A 101 3.66 -0.72 -4.59
N LEU A 102 3.28 0.33 -3.87
CA LEU A 102 1.87 0.69 -3.68
C LEU A 102 1.57 2.07 -4.26
N LEU A 103 0.49 2.17 -5.04
CA LEU A 103 -0.14 3.44 -5.41
C LEU A 103 -1.39 3.65 -4.56
N LEU A 104 -1.31 4.52 -3.55
CA LEU A 104 -2.36 4.74 -2.57
C LEU A 104 -3.17 6.00 -2.89
N PHE A 105 -4.49 5.84 -3.03
CA PHE A 105 -5.46 6.93 -3.04
C PHE A 105 -6.25 6.94 -1.72
N VAL A 106 -6.25 8.09 -1.05
CA VAL A 106 -6.98 8.30 0.20
C VAL A 106 -8.08 9.32 -0.05
N TYR A 107 -9.34 8.92 0.12
CA TYR A 107 -10.48 9.76 -0.18
C TYR A 107 -11.29 10.14 1.06
N GLU A 108 -11.95 11.28 0.97
CA GLU A 108 -13.13 11.63 1.75
C GLU A 108 -14.36 11.60 0.83
N LYS A 109 -15.40 10.88 1.26
CA LYS A 109 -16.65 10.78 0.49
C LYS A 109 -17.74 11.64 1.12
N THR A 110 -18.41 12.42 0.29
CA THR A 110 -19.56 13.24 0.67
C THR A 110 -20.72 12.98 -0.28
N ASP A 111 -21.93 12.83 0.27
CA ASP A 111 -23.16 12.61 -0.49
C ASP A 111 -24.00 13.88 -0.53
N ASP A 112 -24.50 14.21 -1.72
CA ASP A 112 -25.41 15.32 -2.01
C ASP A 112 -26.82 14.75 -2.25
N GLN A 113 -27.73 15.03 -1.33
CA GLN A 113 -29.09 14.49 -1.34
C GLN A 113 -29.97 15.11 -2.43
N GLU A 114 -29.73 16.36 -2.81
CA GLU A 114 -30.55 17.08 -3.80
C GLU A 114 -30.27 16.55 -5.21
N THR A 115 -29.00 16.39 -5.55
CA THR A 115 -28.59 15.87 -6.86
C THR A 115 -28.51 14.35 -6.91
N ARG A 116 -28.63 13.67 -5.75
CA ARG A 116 -28.43 12.22 -5.59
C ARG A 116 -27.09 11.75 -6.16
N THR A 117 -26.04 12.51 -5.88
CA THR A 117 -24.66 12.20 -6.29
C THR A 117 -23.75 12.14 -5.08
N ALA A 118 -22.64 11.42 -5.20
CA ALA A 118 -21.54 11.51 -4.26
C ALA A 118 -20.31 12.11 -4.93
N ARG A 119 -19.40 12.62 -4.11
CA ARG A 119 -18.11 13.15 -4.52
C ARG A 119 -17.01 12.47 -3.70
N LEU A 120 -15.94 12.08 -4.38
CA LEU A 120 -14.73 11.56 -3.76
C LEU A 120 -13.66 12.64 -3.76
N ASN A 121 -13.50 13.35 -2.65
CA ASN A 121 -12.40 14.28 -2.49
C ASN A 121 -11.12 13.49 -2.18
N ILE A 122 -10.21 13.35 -3.14
CA ILE A 122 -8.96 12.58 -2.98
C ILE A 122 -7.96 13.40 -2.15
N LEU A 123 -7.93 13.21 -0.84
CA LEU A 123 -7.07 14.00 0.05
C LEU A 123 -5.58 13.73 -0.14
N HIS A 124 -5.22 12.47 -0.42
CA HIS A 124 -3.83 12.07 -0.64
C HIS A 124 -3.71 11.09 -1.79
N SER A 125 -2.67 11.31 -2.61
CA SER A 125 -2.15 10.31 -3.53
C SER A 125 -0.68 10.08 -3.20
N VAL A 126 -0.31 8.84 -2.87
CA VAL A 126 1.04 8.50 -2.40
C VAL A 126 1.56 7.29 -3.15
N PHE A 127 2.78 7.39 -3.67
CA PHE A 127 3.53 6.23 -4.17
C PHE A 127 4.50 5.75 -3.10
N ILE A 128 4.46 4.44 -2.80
CA ILE A 128 5.34 3.80 -1.82
C ILE A 128 6.17 2.76 -2.57
N GLU A 129 7.48 2.98 -2.64
CA GLU A 129 8.39 2.02 -3.25
C GLU A 129 8.40 0.69 -2.50
N THR A 130 8.72 -0.37 -3.25
CA THR A 130 8.77 -1.76 -2.76
C THR A 130 9.58 -1.88 -1.47
N GLU A 131 10.71 -1.18 -1.39
CA GLU A 131 11.66 -1.14 -0.28
C GLU A 131 11.11 -0.49 1.00
N ARG A 132 9.95 0.18 0.92
CA ARG A 132 9.29 0.88 2.04
C ARG A 132 7.98 0.21 2.47
N THR A 133 7.63 -0.93 1.87
CA THR A 133 6.36 -1.62 2.13
C THR A 133 6.37 -2.59 3.34
N ALA A 134 7.48 -2.67 4.08
CA ALA A 134 7.56 -3.46 5.31
C ALA A 134 6.82 -2.80 6.49
N ASP A 135 6.70 -3.52 7.62
CA ASP A 135 6.13 -2.94 8.84
C ASP A 135 7.15 -2.08 9.57
N TYR A 136 6.76 -0.84 9.87
CA TYR A 136 7.62 0.13 10.52
C TYR A 136 8.09 -0.31 11.90
N GLN A 137 7.20 -0.85 12.74
CA GLN A 137 7.55 -1.22 14.11
C GLN A 137 8.44 -2.46 14.16
N ILE A 138 8.24 -3.40 13.22
CA ILE A 138 9.10 -4.58 13.09
C ILE A 138 10.49 -4.18 12.59
N THR A 139 10.57 -3.44 11.48
CA THR A 139 11.87 -3.07 10.88
C THR A 139 12.70 -2.18 11.80
N THR A 140 12.10 -1.15 12.40
CA THR A 140 12.83 -0.30 13.37
C THR A 140 13.25 -1.05 14.63
N GLY A 141 12.43 -1.99 15.12
CA GLY A 141 12.78 -2.83 16.26
C GLY A 141 13.96 -3.76 15.96
N ILE A 142 13.96 -4.42 14.81
CA ILE A 142 15.05 -5.27 14.33
C ILE A 142 16.35 -4.46 14.18
N LEU A 143 16.28 -3.31 13.49
CA LEU A 143 17.46 -2.47 13.27
C LEU A 143 18.06 -1.97 14.59
N LYS A 144 17.21 -1.69 15.59
CA LYS A 144 17.68 -1.32 16.94
C LYS A 144 18.38 -2.47 17.66
N ILE A 145 17.96 -3.71 17.46
CA ILE A 145 18.67 -4.88 18.03
C ILE A 145 20.07 -4.98 17.43
N ILE A 146 20.17 -4.86 16.11
CA ILE A 146 21.44 -4.87 15.37
C ILE A 146 22.35 -3.72 15.83
N GLU A 147 21.82 -2.51 15.96
CA GLU A 147 22.55 -1.33 16.44
C GLU A 147 23.13 -1.54 17.85
N ASN A 148 22.45 -2.32 18.69
CA ASN A 148 22.90 -2.67 20.04
C ASN A 148 23.81 -3.91 20.10
N ASN A 149 24.31 -4.39 18.95
CA ASN A 149 25.10 -5.62 18.82
C ASN A 149 24.36 -6.89 19.32
N GLY A 150 23.03 -6.92 19.19
CA GLY A 150 22.25 -8.11 19.41
C GLY A 150 22.53 -9.20 18.37
N ASN A 151 22.35 -10.45 18.75
CA ASN A 151 22.63 -11.62 17.92
C ASN A 151 21.34 -12.23 17.31
N GLY A 152 21.48 -13.35 16.60
CA GLY A 152 20.34 -14.05 16.01
C GLY A 152 19.28 -14.48 17.03
N ASP A 153 19.68 -14.88 18.23
CA ASP A 153 18.76 -15.28 19.30
C ASP A 153 17.91 -14.09 19.79
N ASP A 154 18.52 -12.89 19.89
CA ASP A 154 17.80 -11.66 20.24
C ASP A 154 16.75 -11.29 19.17
N ILE A 155 17.07 -11.52 17.89
CA ILE A 155 16.14 -11.29 16.78
C ILE A 155 15.01 -12.31 16.82
N VAL A 156 15.30 -13.59 17.08
CA VAL A 156 14.26 -14.64 17.25
C VAL A 156 13.34 -14.30 18.42
N ALA A 157 13.90 -13.93 19.58
CA ALA A 157 13.13 -13.52 20.75
C ALA A 157 12.23 -12.33 20.43
N PHE A 158 12.73 -11.33 19.71
CA PHE A 158 11.93 -10.19 19.27
C PHE A 158 10.76 -10.60 18.36
N MET A 159 10.99 -11.51 17.40
CA MET A 159 9.92 -12.01 16.53
C MET A 159 8.81 -12.73 17.32
N GLN A 160 9.19 -13.50 18.34
CA GLN A 160 8.26 -14.19 19.25
C GLN A 160 7.48 -13.20 20.13
N ASP A 161 8.16 -12.21 20.72
CA ASP A 161 7.54 -11.15 21.52
C ASP A 161 6.54 -10.31 20.71
N ARG A 162 6.82 -10.13 19.41
CA ARG A 162 5.93 -9.45 18.46
C ARG A 162 4.85 -10.37 17.89
N LEU A 163 4.78 -11.62 18.33
CA LEU A 163 3.81 -12.63 17.88
C LEU A 163 3.76 -12.72 16.35
N LEU A 164 4.92 -12.71 15.70
CA LEU A 164 4.99 -12.96 14.26
C LEU A 164 4.57 -14.42 13.99
N PRO A 165 3.79 -14.68 12.92
CA PRO A 165 3.31 -16.02 12.58
C PRO A 165 4.44 -16.83 11.92
N VAL A 166 5.51 -17.09 12.67
CA VAL A 166 6.67 -17.87 12.24
C VAL A 166 6.88 -19.05 13.17
N GLU A 167 7.15 -20.21 12.59
CA GLU A 167 7.60 -21.37 13.35
C GLU A 167 9.07 -21.22 13.73
N GLU A 168 9.53 -21.91 14.79
CA GLU A 168 10.88 -21.72 15.35
C GLU A 168 12.01 -21.90 14.33
N ILE A 169 11.94 -22.94 13.48
CA ILE A 169 12.95 -23.19 12.44
C ILE A 169 12.99 -22.04 11.43
N GLN A 170 11.81 -21.57 11.00
CA GLN A 170 11.71 -20.46 10.06
C GLN A 170 12.17 -19.14 10.70
N ALA A 171 11.89 -18.94 12.00
CA ALA A 171 12.34 -17.77 12.75
C ALA A 171 13.89 -17.71 12.79
N SER A 172 14.55 -18.83 13.07
CA SER A 172 16.02 -18.90 13.04
C SER A 172 16.59 -18.58 11.65
N GLN A 173 16.02 -19.14 10.58
CA GLN A 173 16.44 -18.82 9.21
C GLN A 173 16.25 -17.34 8.85
N ILE A 174 15.14 -16.73 9.29
CA ILE A 174 14.88 -15.31 9.08
C ILE A 174 15.88 -14.46 9.88
N ALA A 175 16.25 -14.86 11.10
CA ALA A 175 17.23 -14.15 11.90
C ALA A 175 18.64 -14.16 11.27
N ASP A 176 19.05 -15.30 10.72
CA ASP A 176 20.30 -15.41 9.96
C ASP A 176 20.30 -14.48 8.73
N GLU A 177 19.17 -14.44 8.00
CA GLU A 177 19.01 -13.56 6.84
C GLU A 177 19.02 -12.08 7.23
N ILE A 178 18.32 -11.69 8.30
CA ILE A 178 18.33 -10.32 8.83
C ILE A 178 19.76 -9.90 9.20
N THR A 179 20.53 -10.81 9.80
CA THR A 179 21.91 -10.53 10.22
C THR A 179 22.82 -10.33 9.01
N ALA A 180 22.64 -11.14 7.96
CA ALA A 180 23.41 -11.03 6.73
C ALA A 180 22.97 -9.84 5.85
N ASN A 181 21.68 -9.53 5.83
CA ASN A 181 21.07 -8.49 5.02
C ASN A 181 19.95 -7.78 5.80
N PRO A 182 20.30 -6.76 6.61
CA PRO A 182 19.32 -6.04 7.41
C PRO A 182 18.21 -5.42 6.56
N PRO A 183 16.94 -5.45 7.02
CA PRO A 183 15.83 -4.91 6.24
C PRO A 183 15.87 -3.38 6.18
N ASN A 184 15.30 -2.82 5.11
CA ASN A 184 15.00 -1.39 5.05
C ASN A 184 13.87 -1.01 6.04
N ILE A 185 13.84 0.25 6.48
CA ILE A 185 12.72 0.76 7.27
C ILE A 185 11.46 0.77 6.40
N GLY A 186 10.46 -0.01 6.80
CA GLY A 186 9.14 0.01 6.21
C GLY A 186 8.27 1.11 6.81
N TYR A 187 7.21 1.53 6.12
CA TYR A 187 6.32 2.61 6.57
C TYR A 187 4.85 2.23 6.63
N LEU A 188 4.56 0.94 6.46
CA LEU A 188 3.23 0.39 6.71
C LEU A 188 3.10 -0.04 8.17
N THR A 189 1.86 -0.15 8.62
CA THR A 189 1.52 -0.97 9.80
C THR A 189 0.76 -2.19 9.31
N ILE A 190 1.25 -3.37 9.64
CA ILE A 190 0.73 -4.65 9.15
C ILE A 190 0.12 -5.40 10.34
N SER A 191 -1.18 -5.69 10.34
CA SER A 191 -1.84 -6.32 11.50
C SER A 191 -1.54 -7.82 11.63
N ASN A 192 -1.20 -8.32 12.83
CA ASN A 192 -1.15 -9.76 13.10
C ASN A 192 -2.57 -10.34 13.26
N ALA A 193 -3.25 -10.67 12.17
CA ALA A 193 -4.60 -11.22 12.20
C ALA A 193 -4.79 -12.28 11.10
N LEU A 194 -5.79 -13.16 11.27
CA LEU A 194 -6.22 -14.15 10.26
C LEU A 194 -6.48 -13.53 8.87
N GLN A 195 -6.86 -12.26 8.83
CA GLN A 195 -6.97 -11.44 7.62
C GLN A 195 -6.12 -10.19 7.80
N TRP A 196 -4.89 -10.23 7.31
CA TRP A 196 -3.91 -9.16 7.42
C TRP A 196 -4.43 -7.88 6.76
N ARG A 197 -4.21 -6.76 7.44
CA ARG A 197 -4.54 -5.43 6.95
C ARG A 197 -3.31 -4.55 6.93
N LEU A 198 -3.18 -3.78 5.86
CA LEU A 198 -2.22 -2.70 5.74
C LEU A 198 -2.90 -1.44 6.26
N GLN A 199 -2.22 -0.70 7.12
CA GLN A 199 -2.63 0.63 7.53
C GLN A 199 -1.61 1.65 7.03
N TYR A 200 -2.12 2.74 6.47
CA TYR A 200 -1.32 3.68 5.69
C TYR A 200 -1.03 4.99 6.39
N ARG A 201 -1.54 5.20 7.62
CA ARG A 201 -1.43 6.47 8.35
C ARG A 201 0.00 7.02 8.34
N ARG A 202 0.98 6.19 8.67
CA ARG A 202 2.39 6.60 8.70
C ARG A 202 2.92 6.95 7.31
N ALA A 203 2.66 6.11 6.30
CA ALA A 203 3.07 6.41 4.93
C ALA A 203 2.49 7.73 4.41
N ILE A 204 1.24 8.06 4.76
CA ILE A 204 0.60 9.34 4.43
C ILE A 204 1.29 10.52 5.14
N GLU A 205 1.58 10.37 6.43
CA GLU A 205 2.25 11.40 7.26
C GLU A 205 3.69 11.67 6.80
N GLU A 206 4.40 10.66 6.33
CA GLU A 206 5.80 10.72 5.91
C GLU A 206 6.00 10.95 4.40
N ALA A 207 4.91 10.95 3.62
CA ALA A 207 4.96 11.17 2.18
C ALA A 207 5.60 12.52 1.81
N GLY A 208 6.66 12.47 1.01
CA GLY A 208 7.48 13.62 0.60
C GLY A 208 8.61 13.99 1.57
N LYS A 209 8.71 13.33 2.74
CA LYS A 209 9.78 13.56 3.73
C LYS A 209 10.85 12.47 3.68
N VAL A 210 10.48 11.30 3.19
CA VAL A 210 11.32 10.09 3.17
C VAL A 210 11.48 9.62 1.74
N ASP A 211 12.71 9.27 1.38
CA ASP A 211 13.02 8.69 0.09
C ASP A 211 12.32 7.33 -0.12
N GLY A 212 11.70 7.16 -1.28
CA GLY A 212 10.83 6.03 -1.60
C GLY A 212 9.38 6.15 -1.09
N ILE A 213 8.98 7.29 -0.52
CA ILE A 213 7.57 7.59 -0.20
C ILE A 213 7.21 8.95 -0.79
N TYR A 214 6.71 8.92 -2.02
CA TYR A 214 6.46 10.13 -2.78
C TYR A 214 5.02 10.58 -2.62
N ARG A 215 4.86 11.84 -2.20
CA ARG A 215 3.58 12.54 -2.27
C ARG A 215 3.33 12.96 -3.72
N ILE A 216 2.27 12.45 -4.30
CA ILE A 216 1.76 12.86 -5.62
C ILE A 216 0.79 14.04 -5.43
N ARG A 217 -0.09 13.94 -4.42
CA ARG A 217 -1.05 14.97 -4.00
C ARG A 217 -1.20 14.97 -2.48
#